data_AF-A0A2T0MK68-F1
#
_entry.id   AF-A0A2T0MK68-F1
#
_cell.length_a   1.000
_cell.length_b   1.000
_cell.length_c   1.000
_cell.angle_alpha   90.00
_cell.angle_beta   90.00
_cell.angle_gamma   90.00
#
_symmetry.space_group_name_H-M   'P 1'
#
loop_
_entity.id
_entity.type
_entity.pdbx_description
1 polymer ?
#
loop_
_entity_poly.entity_id
_entity_poly.type
_entity_poly.pdbx_seq_one_letter_code
_entity_poly.pdbx_strand_id
1 'polypeptide(L)'
;MSLKKSISRNSIIPILLILGSSANAQQAFHNFGSLQFHSEASVGFHLNLIDDGFFVNNRGLTGFYSDSRLTISGNSNPVFNDLEIFADNGLQLETWVGVTNNANFISGNILTEKNTLNNYLNFINDAFFTGTGDENHINGYAGASNKSLITFPVGEGNRIRHLTVTSNSVNSLVRCAYFFEDPNAPISLSEFFDTDIVATDDLQISNFEFWTLEGSEPSVVTLTWDSQSNISLLAESTENVMVVGWNRESNQWESLGNTGVNGNLNNGSITSNTFLPSDYEIITLGGTDELLEPFSVLELDNYFLTPNGDGVNDFLLIEGIETVPNNILNIYNRYGVLVYSKLNYANEFNGRSNRNAVISRNSGLSAGVYFYVLTVNDTREKFQGYLYISDSQ
;
A
#
# COMPACT_ATOMS: atom_id res chain seq x y z
N MET A 1 97.80 -1.58 -50.39
CA MET A 1 96.94 -1.14 -51.52
C MET A 1 95.69 -2.02 -51.51
N SER A 2 94.52 -1.39 -51.61
CA SER A 2 93.15 -1.96 -51.73
C SER A 2 92.38 -2.27 -50.43
N LEU A 3 91.33 -1.46 -50.23
CA LEU A 3 90.24 -1.54 -49.26
C LEU A 3 89.19 -2.60 -49.64
N LYS A 4 88.49 -3.13 -48.61
CA LYS A 4 87.02 -3.42 -48.51
C LYS A 4 86.83 -4.56 -47.48
N LYS A 5 85.82 -4.63 -46.60
CA LYS A 5 84.65 -3.80 -46.26
C LYS A 5 84.16 -4.37 -44.91
N SER A 6 83.79 -3.52 -43.96
CA SER A 6 83.20 -3.90 -42.67
C SER A 6 81.78 -4.47 -42.87
N ILE A 7 81.46 -5.60 -42.23
CA ILE A 7 80.08 -6.07 -42.01
C ILE A 7 80.01 -6.68 -40.60
N SER A 8 79.18 -6.07 -39.76
CA SER A 8 78.84 -6.48 -38.40
C SER A 8 78.03 -7.78 -38.38
N ARG A 9 78.38 -8.71 -37.48
CA ARG A 9 77.55 -9.89 -37.19
C ARG A 9 76.54 -9.52 -36.10
N ASN A 10 75.30 -9.27 -36.51
CA ASN A 10 74.16 -9.14 -35.62
C ASN A 10 73.69 -10.55 -35.19
N SER A 11 73.59 -10.76 -33.88
CA SER A 11 72.91 -11.89 -33.27
C SER A 11 71.41 -11.81 -33.56
N ILE A 12 70.84 -12.83 -34.20
CA ILE A 12 69.40 -12.95 -34.42
C ILE A 12 68.84 -13.84 -33.30
N ILE A 13 68.14 -13.21 -32.36
CA ILE A 13 67.28 -13.87 -31.36
C ILE A 13 65.94 -14.15 -32.06
N PRO A 14 65.41 -15.39 -32.04
CA PRO A 14 64.07 -15.62 -32.57
C PRO A 14 63.06 -15.02 -31.59
N ILE A 15 62.38 -13.95 -32.00
CA ILE A 15 61.21 -13.42 -31.30
C ILE A 15 60.07 -14.42 -31.56
N LEU A 16 59.72 -15.20 -30.54
CA LEU A 16 58.52 -16.02 -30.52
C LEU A 16 57.31 -15.07 -30.42
N LEU A 17 56.61 -14.86 -31.53
CA LEU A 17 55.33 -14.14 -31.54
C LEU A 17 54.29 -15.04 -30.88
N ILE A 18 54.01 -14.81 -29.59
CA ILE A 18 52.85 -15.39 -28.91
C ILE A 18 51.63 -14.60 -29.39
N LEU A 19 50.93 -15.11 -30.39
CA LEU A 19 49.59 -14.69 -30.73
C LEU A 19 48.67 -15.12 -29.58
N GLY A 20 48.44 -14.21 -28.63
CA GLY A 20 47.42 -14.38 -27.61
C GLY A 20 46.06 -14.45 -28.27
N SER A 21 45.47 -15.64 -28.33
CA SER A 21 44.06 -15.81 -28.67
C SER A 21 43.25 -15.39 -27.46
N SER A 22 42.64 -14.20 -27.53
CA SER A 22 41.58 -13.81 -26.61
C SER A 22 40.36 -14.67 -26.92
N ALA A 23 40.24 -15.84 -26.28
CA ALA A 23 39.00 -16.58 -26.28
C ALA A 23 37.99 -15.80 -25.43
N ASN A 24 36.99 -15.19 -26.06
CA ASN A 24 35.86 -14.65 -25.32
C ASN A 24 35.10 -15.84 -24.71
N ALA A 25 35.11 -15.94 -23.38
CA ALA A 25 34.26 -16.89 -22.68
C ALA A 25 32.79 -16.53 -22.93
N GLN A 26 31.94 -17.54 -23.12
CA GLN A 26 30.52 -17.34 -23.33
C GLN A 26 29.90 -16.73 -22.06
N GLN A 27 29.26 -15.56 -22.19
CA GLN A 27 28.69 -14.82 -21.06
C GLN A 27 27.25 -15.24 -20.73
N ALA A 28 26.60 -15.97 -21.64
CA ALA A 28 25.22 -16.42 -21.51
C ALA A 28 25.00 -17.74 -22.27
N PHE A 29 24.16 -18.63 -21.73
CA PHE A 29 23.59 -19.70 -22.53
C PHE A 29 22.51 -19.09 -23.44
N HIS A 30 22.68 -19.20 -24.75
CA HIS A 30 21.77 -18.63 -25.74
C HIS A 30 21.10 -19.75 -26.51
N ASN A 31 19.78 -19.89 -26.34
CA ASN A 31 18.96 -20.81 -27.13
C ASN A 31 18.34 -20.09 -28.33
N PHE A 32 18.54 -20.64 -29.53
CA PHE A 32 17.88 -20.19 -30.78
C PHE A 32 16.91 -21.24 -31.35
N GLY A 33 16.87 -22.44 -30.75
CA GLY A 33 16.18 -23.61 -31.29
C GLY A 33 15.09 -24.13 -30.37
N SER A 34 14.62 -25.33 -30.65
CA SER A 34 13.74 -26.04 -29.72
C SER A 34 14.55 -26.65 -28.58
N LEU A 35 14.25 -26.25 -27.36
CA LEU A 35 14.85 -26.81 -26.15
C LEU A 35 13.77 -27.50 -25.31
N GLN A 36 14.04 -28.73 -24.90
CA GLN A 36 13.18 -29.53 -24.06
C GLN A 36 14.01 -30.27 -23.00
N PHE A 37 13.64 -30.11 -21.74
CA PHE A 37 14.13 -30.90 -20.62
C PHE A 37 13.16 -32.06 -20.34
N HIS A 38 13.71 -33.25 -20.08
CA HIS A 38 12.95 -34.45 -19.76
C HIS A 38 12.74 -34.60 -18.24
N SER A 39 11.85 -35.50 -17.81
CA SER A 39 11.41 -35.59 -16.40
C SER A 39 12.50 -35.87 -15.37
N GLU A 40 13.60 -36.50 -15.78
CA GLU A 40 14.75 -36.79 -14.91
C GLU A 40 15.88 -35.77 -15.08
N ALA A 41 15.68 -34.73 -15.90
CA ALA A 41 16.69 -33.70 -16.11
C ALA A 41 16.88 -32.87 -14.84
N SER A 42 18.14 -32.53 -14.57
CA SER A 42 18.53 -31.52 -13.60
C SER A 42 19.54 -30.61 -14.29
N VAL A 43 19.12 -29.39 -14.59
CA VAL A 43 19.89 -28.40 -15.33
C VAL A 43 20.24 -27.24 -14.41
N GLY A 44 21.52 -26.91 -14.30
CA GLY A 44 21.99 -25.75 -13.54
C GLY A 44 22.60 -24.70 -14.44
N PHE A 45 21.99 -23.52 -14.48
CA PHE A 45 22.55 -22.34 -15.11
C PHE A 45 23.42 -21.58 -14.11
N HIS A 46 24.68 -21.39 -14.47
CA HIS A 46 25.64 -20.54 -13.76
C HIS A 46 25.97 -19.24 -14.54
N LEU A 47 25.22 -19.00 -15.63
CA LEU A 47 25.35 -17.88 -16.55
C LEU A 47 23.95 -17.39 -16.92
N ASN A 48 23.87 -16.20 -17.52
CA ASN A 48 22.61 -15.65 -18.03
C ASN A 48 21.97 -16.62 -19.03
N LEU A 49 20.63 -16.65 -19.06
CA LEU A 49 19.85 -17.38 -20.05
C LEU A 49 19.25 -16.38 -21.04
N ILE A 50 19.58 -16.52 -22.32
CA ILE A 50 18.90 -15.81 -23.42
C ILE A 50 18.11 -16.85 -24.21
N ASP A 51 16.79 -16.75 -24.21
CA ASP A 51 15.91 -17.64 -24.96
C ASP A 51 15.24 -16.90 -26.12
N ASP A 52 15.69 -17.22 -27.33
CA ASP A 52 15.10 -16.75 -28.60
C ASP A 52 14.48 -17.93 -29.38
N GLY A 53 14.31 -19.07 -28.72
CA GLY A 53 13.87 -20.32 -29.32
C GLY A 53 12.47 -20.74 -28.91
N PHE A 54 12.16 -22.03 -29.08
CA PHE A 54 10.94 -22.64 -28.59
C PHE A 54 11.23 -23.48 -27.35
N PHE A 55 10.78 -23.00 -26.19
CA PHE A 55 10.86 -23.71 -24.91
C PHE A 55 9.59 -24.55 -24.72
N VAL A 56 9.61 -25.86 -25.00
CA VAL A 56 8.39 -26.69 -25.03
C VAL A 56 8.49 -27.89 -24.09
N ASN A 57 7.50 -28.07 -23.23
CA ASN A 57 7.33 -29.26 -22.36
C ASN A 57 8.55 -29.58 -21.50
N ASN A 58 9.21 -28.57 -20.92
CA ASN A 58 10.29 -28.81 -19.98
C ASN A 58 9.74 -29.49 -18.72
N ARG A 59 10.42 -30.56 -18.35
CA ARG A 59 10.19 -31.33 -17.13
C ARG A 59 11.49 -31.39 -16.34
N GLY A 60 11.40 -31.85 -15.09
CA GLY A 60 12.54 -31.91 -14.20
C GLY A 60 12.90 -30.56 -13.61
N LEU A 61 14.10 -30.50 -13.02
CA LEU A 61 14.60 -29.36 -12.27
C LEU A 61 15.47 -28.46 -13.15
N THR A 62 15.19 -27.16 -13.13
CA THR A 62 16.08 -26.11 -13.63
C THR A 62 16.44 -25.18 -12.48
N GLY A 63 17.73 -24.99 -12.23
CA GLY A 63 18.20 -24.06 -11.21
C GLY A 63 19.10 -22.96 -11.78
N PHE A 64 19.11 -21.82 -11.11
CA PHE A 64 20.02 -20.70 -11.38
C PHE A 64 20.90 -20.48 -10.15
N TYR A 65 22.22 -20.62 -10.34
CA TYR A 65 23.20 -20.71 -9.25
C TYR A 65 24.36 -19.73 -9.48
N SER A 66 24.42 -18.66 -8.71
CA SER A 66 25.48 -17.65 -8.82
C SER A 66 25.51 -16.69 -7.64
N ASP A 67 26.72 -16.35 -7.18
CA ASP A 67 26.90 -15.25 -6.22
C ASP A 67 26.65 -13.89 -6.87
N SER A 68 26.76 -13.78 -8.21
CA SER A 68 26.48 -12.57 -8.99
C SER A 68 25.05 -12.56 -9.56
N ARG A 69 24.55 -11.38 -9.91
CA ARG A 69 23.26 -11.21 -10.61
C ARG A 69 23.23 -12.07 -11.88
N LEU A 70 22.17 -12.85 -12.05
CA LEU A 70 21.85 -13.55 -13.30
C LEU A 70 20.65 -12.90 -13.97
N THR A 71 20.57 -13.02 -15.29
CA THR A 71 19.45 -12.52 -16.10
C THR A 71 18.85 -13.64 -16.94
N ILE A 72 17.51 -13.67 -17.01
CA ILE A 72 16.73 -14.40 -18.02
C ILE A 72 16.13 -13.37 -18.97
N SER A 73 16.46 -13.47 -20.26
CA SER A 73 15.99 -12.56 -21.30
C SER A 73 15.78 -13.29 -22.63
N GLY A 74 15.45 -12.55 -23.68
CA GLY A 74 15.22 -13.07 -25.04
C GLY A 74 13.78 -12.83 -25.52
N ASN A 75 13.49 -13.31 -26.73
CA ASN A 75 12.22 -13.10 -27.41
C ASN A 75 11.13 -14.14 -27.09
N SER A 76 11.45 -15.18 -26.30
CA SER A 76 10.49 -16.17 -25.83
C SER A 76 10.32 -16.15 -24.31
N ASN A 77 9.33 -16.91 -23.85
CA ASN A 77 8.94 -16.99 -22.45
C ASN A 77 9.19 -18.41 -21.95
N PRO A 78 10.33 -18.67 -21.30
CA PRO A 78 10.66 -20.01 -20.86
C PRO A 78 9.69 -20.44 -19.76
N VAL A 79 9.21 -21.68 -19.87
CA VAL A 79 8.38 -22.33 -18.85
C VAL A 79 9.13 -23.54 -18.31
N PHE A 80 9.33 -23.56 -16.99
CA PHE A 80 10.02 -24.61 -16.24
C PHE A 80 9.02 -25.42 -15.41
N ASN A 81 9.32 -26.70 -15.19
CA ASN A 81 8.53 -27.52 -14.29
C ASN A 81 8.86 -27.19 -12.84
N ASP A 82 10.10 -27.46 -12.44
CA ASP A 82 10.66 -27.04 -11.16
C ASP A 82 11.76 -25.99 -11.40
N LEU A 83 11.67 -24.89 -10.67
CA LEU A 83 12.62 -23.78 -10.71
C LEU A 83 13.31 -23.67 -9.35
N GLU A 84 14.64 -23.63 -9.32
CA GLU A 84 15.43 -23.38 -8.12
C GLU A 84 16.24 -22.09 -8.26
N ILE A 85 16.20 -21.25 -7.23
CA ILE A 85 16.87 -19.95 -7.20
C ILE A 85 17.90 -19.94 -6.08
N PHE A 86 19.17 -19.92 -6.46
CA PHE A 86 20.32 -19.67 -5.60
C PHE A 86 21.15 -18.56 -6.26
N ALA A 87 20.63 -17.34 -6.22
CA ALA A 87 21.24 -16.19 -6.87
C ALA A 87 21.35 -15.03 -5.87
N ASP A 88 22.44 -14.97 -5.10
CA ASP A 88 22.58 -14.05 -3.94
C ASP A 88 22.32 -12.58 -4.29
N ASN A 89 22.75 -12.16 -5.49
CA ASN A 89 22.53 -10.79 -5.99
C ASN A 89 21.28 -10.67 -6.89
N GLY A 90 20.44 -11.70 -6.93
CA GLY A 90 19.15 -11.78 -7.58
C GLY A 90 19.16 -12.44 -8.97
N LEU A 91 17.98 -12.92 -9.38
CA LEU A 91 17.66 -13.39 -10.72
C LEU A 91 16.75 -12.36 -11.42
N GLN A 92 17.31 -11.56 -12.32
CA GLN A 92 16.58 -10.57 -13.10
C GLN A 92 15.79 -11.25 -14.22
N LEU A 93 14.51 -10.91 -14.33
CA LEU A 93 13.67 -11.30 -15.46
C LEU A 93 13.44 -10.08 -16.36
N GLU A 94 13.85 -10.19 -17.62
CA GLU A 94 13.57 -9.22 -18.70
C GLU A 94 12.46 -9.71 -19.65
N THR A 95 11.83 -10.82 -19.29
CA THR A 95 10.68 -11.45 -19.95
C THR A 95 9.88 -12.18 -18.87
N TRP A 96 8.62 -12.57 -19.13
CA TRP A 96 7.91 -13.42 -18.17
C TRP A 96 8.40 -14.86 -18.24
N VAL A 97 8.50 -15.51 -17.07
CA VAL A 97 8.97 -16.89 -16.90
C VAL A 97 7.88 -17.70 -16.21
N GLY A 98 7.54 -18.88 -16.74
CA GLY A 98 6.51 -19.74 -16.17
C GLY A 98 7.08 -20.84 -15.28
N VAL A 99 6.35 -21.18 -14.23
CA VAL A 99 6.58 -22.37 -13.38
C VAL A 99 5.30 -23.18 -13.29
N THR A 100 5.39 -24.50 -13.49
CA THR A 100 4.22 -25.41 -13.47
C THR A 100 4.16 -26.33 -12.26
N ASN A 101 5.21 -26.44 -11.43
CA ASN A 101 5.23 -27.25 -10.22
C ASN A 101 5.76 -26.48 -9.00
N ASN A 102 7.08 -26.41 -8.78
CA ASN A 102 7.66 -25.70 -7.63
C ASN A 102 8.63 -24.59 -8.04
N ALA A 103 8.52 -23.41 -7.44
CA ALA A 103 9.59 -22.42 -7.39
C ALA A 103 10.24 -22.42 -6.00
N ASN A 104 11.46 -22.96 -5.90
CA ASN A 104 12.22 -23.07 -4.66
C ASN A 104 13.22 -21.90 -4.54
N PHE A 105 12.95 -21.01 -3.60
CA PHE A 105 13.85 -19.90 -3.26
C PHE A 105 14.84 -20.38 -2.18
N ILE A 106 16.10 -20.58 -2.56
CA ILE A 106 17.16 -20.95 -1.60
C ILE A 106 17.91 -19.70 -1.14
N SER A 107 18.29 -18.83 -2.08
CA SER A 107 18.99 -17.57 -1.81
C SER A 107 18.70 -16.54 -2.89
N GLY A 108 18.41 -15.32 -2.45
CA GLY A 108 18.22 -14.14 -3.26
C GLY A 108 16.82 -13.98 -3.85
N ASN A 109 16.60 -12.79 -4.40
CA ASN A 109 15.31 -12.37 -4.93
C ASN A 109 15.17 -12.66 -6.43
N ILE A 110 13.95 -12.87 -6.88
CA ILE A 110 13.60 -12.66 -8.28
C ILE A 110 13.32 -11.18 -8.46
N LEU A 111 13.88 -10.58 -9.51
CA LEU A 111 13.81 -9.14 -9.76
C LEU A 111 13.11 -8.90 -11.09
N THR A 112 12.10 -8.04 -11.09
CA THR A 112 11.47 -7.57 -12.33
C THR A 112 11.30 -6.05 -12.30
N GLU A 113 11.19 -5.45 -13.48
CA GLU A 113 10.99 -4.00 -13.58
C GLU A 113 9.57 -3.64 -13.12
N LYS A 114 9.46 -2.68 -12.20
CA LYS A 114 8.18 -2.25 -11.61
C LYS A 114 7.38 -1.27 -12.47
N ASN A 115 7.98 -0.70 -13.50
CA ASN A 115 7.36 0.23 -14.44
C ASN A 115 6.73 -0.47 -15.67
N THR A 116 6.75 -1.79 -15.72
CA THR A 116 6.19 -2.59 -16.82
C THR A 116 5.57 -3.89 -16.31
N LEU A 117 4.47 -4.31 -16.91
CA LEU A 117 3.78 -5.56 -16.59
C LEU A 117 4.27 -6.77 -17.40
N ASN A 118 5.26 -6.56 -18.29
CA ASN A 118 5.72 -7.60 -19.21
C ASN A 118 6.65 -8.63 -18.56
N ASN A 119 7.26 -8.29 -17.43
CA ASN A 119 8.30 -9.08 -16.79
C ASN A 119 7.80 -9.57 -15.43
N TYR A 120 7.53 -10.87 -15.32
CA TYR A 120 7.01 -11.48 -14.10
C TYR A 120 7.33 -12.97 -14.01
N LEU A 121 7.45 -13.50 -12.79
CA LEU A 121 7.41 -14.94 -12.56
C LEU A 121 5.94 -15.39 -12.49
N ASN A 122 5.53 -16.32 -13.35
CA ASN A 122 4.15 -16.81 -13.45
C ASN A 122 3.98 -18.20 -12.81
N PHE A 123 3.09 -18.32 -11.84
CA PHE A 123 2.67 -19.59 -11.25
C PHE A 123 1.46 -20.15 -12.00
N ILE A 124 1.66 -21.24 -12.75
CA ILE A 124 0.67 -21.79 -13.67
C ILE A 124 -0.02 -23.03 -13.05
N ASN A 125 -1.35 -23.12 -13.16
CA ASN A 125 -2.17 -24.25 -12.70
C ASN A 125 -2.00 -24.53 -11.18
N ASP A 126 -1.37 -25.64 -10.80
CA ASP A 126 -1.17 -26.03 -9.39
C ASP A 126 0.20 -25.60 -8.85
N ALA A 127 0.97 -24.82 -9.60
CA ALA A 127 2.30 -24.40 -9.19
C ALA A 127 2.31 -23.69 -7.82
N PHE A 128 3.32 -23.96 -7.01
CA PHE A 128 3.53 -23.39 -5.69
C PHE A 128 4.99 -22.91 -5.54
N PHE A 129 5.29 -22.28 -4.41
CA PHE A 129 6.64 -21.85 -4.07
C PHE A 129 7.04 -22.33 -2.67
N THR A 130 8.33 -22.38 -2.42
CA THR A 130 8.95 -22.74 -1.14
C THR A 130 10.17 -21.85 -0.87
N GLY A 131 10.54 -21.69 0.40
CA GLY A 131 11.77 -20.98 0.80
C GLY A 131 11.71 -19.45 0.77
N THR A 132 10.52 -18.87 0.63
CA THR A 132 10.36 -17.42 0.62
C THR A 132 10.47 -16.80 2.01
N GLY A 133 10.93 -15.55 2.06
CA GLY A 133 11.13 -14.79 3.29
C GLY A 133 11.61 -13.37 3.00
N ASP A 134 12.03 -12.67 4.06
CA ASP A 134 12.44 -11.27 3.95
C ASP A 134 13.62 -11.05 2.98
N GLU A 135 14.54 -12.00 2.85
CA GLU A 135 15.67 -11.91 1.91
C GLU A 135 15.46 -12.68 0.59
N ASN A 136 14.36 -13.43 0.49
CA ASN A 136 14.07 -14.33 -0.63
C ASN A 136 12.60 -14.19 -1.08
N HIS A 137 12.35 -13.31 -2.02
CA HIS A 137 11.01 -13.04 -2.55
C HIS A 137 11.07 -12.49 -3.98
N ILE A 138 9.91 -12.14 -4.53
CA ILE A 138 9.81 -11.48 -5.84
C ILE A 138 9.77 -9.97 -5.57
N ASN A 139 10.86 -9.26 -5.90
CA ASN A 139 10.89 -7.81 -5.91
C ASN A 139 10.55 -7.31 -7.32
N GLY A 140 9.27 -7.01 -7.51
CA GLY A 140 8.66 -6.75 -8.81
C GLY A 140 7.34 -7.51 -8.95
N TYR A 141 6.99 -7.81 -10.19
CA TYR A 141 5.74 -8.49 -10.54
C TYR A 141 5.85 -10.01 -10.45
N ALA A 142 4.83 -10.59 -9.82
CA ALA A 142 4.49 -12.00 -9.88
C ALA A 142 3.16 -12.18 -10.62
N GLY A 143 2.99 -13.29 -11.31
CA GLY A 143 1.78 -13.66 -12.04
C GLY A 143 1.24 -15.01 -11.60
N ALA A 144 -0.04 -15.24 -11.82
CA ALA A 144 -0.69 -16.52 -11.59
C ALA A 144 -1.72 -16.80 -12.69
N SER A 145 -1.59 -17.94 -13.36
CA SER A 145 -2.49 -18.35 -14.45
C SER A 145 -3.23 -19.63 -14.11
N ASN A 146 -4.52 -19.68 -14.49
CA ASN A 146 -5.43 -20.79 -14.25
C ASN A 146 -5.58 -21.14 -12.76
N LYS A 147 -5.68 -20.11 -11.91
CA LYS A 147 -5.84 -20.24 -10.45
C LYS A 147 -6.99 -19.37 -9.96
N SER A 148 -7.81 -19.91 -9.07
CA SER A 148 -8.79 -19.12 -8.28
C SER A 148 -8.25 -18.71 -6.91
N LEU A 149 -7.15 -19.33 -6.45
CA LEU A 149 -6.48 -19.02 -5.19
C LEU A 149 -4.97 -18.94 -5.43
N ILE A 150 -4.36 -17.85 -4.98
CA ILE A 150 -2.91 -17.67 -4.99
C ILE A 150 -2.48 -16.74 -3.86
N THR A 151 -1.34 -17.05 -3.24
CA THR A 151 -0.59 -16.10 -2.41
C THR A 151 0.66 -15.69 -3.17
N PHE A 152 0.89 -14.40 -3.36
CA PHE A 152 2.07 -13.89 -4.05
C PHE A 152 3.21 -13.63 -3.05
N PRO A 153 4.40 -14.22 -3.22
CA PRO A 153 5.56 -13.93 -2.38
C PRO A 153 6.29 -12.69 -2.88
N VAL A 154 5.59 -11.56 -2.94
CA VAL A 154 6.16 -10.27 -3.37
C VAL A 154 6.76 -9.53 -2.17
N GLY A 155 7.71 -8.63 -2.42
CA GLY A 155 8.39 -7.87 -1.37
C GLY A 155 9.33 -6.82 -1.94
N GLU A 156 10.01 -6.09 -1.06
CA GLU A 156 11.02 -5.11 -1.45
C GLU A 156 12.11 -5.00 -0.37
N GLY A 157 13.38 -5.00 -0.79
CA GLY A 157 14.50 -4.94 0.15
C GLY A 157 14.56 -6.20 1.01
N ASN A 158 14.57 -6.04 2.33
CA ASN A 158 14.56 -7.14 3.30
C ASN A 158 13.17 -7.28 3.94
N ARG A 159 12.12 -7.31 3.10
CA ARG A 159 10.73 -7.25 3.57
C ARG A 159 9.81 -7.99 2.60
N ILE A 160 9.26 -9.13 3.03
CA ILE A 160 8.24 -9.85 2.26
C ILE A 160 6.82 -9.36 2.63
N ARG A 161 5.99 -9.15 1.62
CA ARG A 161 4.62 -8.67 1.76
C ARG A 161 3.66 -9.48 0.93
N HIS A 162 3.31 -10.63 1.49
CA HIS A 162 2.36 -11.52 0.87
C HIS A 162 1.03 -10.81 0.61
N LEU A 163 0.52 -10.99 -0.60
CA LEU A 163 -0.85 -10.68 -0.98
C LEU A 163 -1.52 -11.98 -1.41
N THR A 164 -2.62 -12.33 -0.76
CA THR A 164 -3.43 -13.50 -1.16
C THR A 164 -4.66 -13.05 -1.93
N VAL A 165 -4.97 -13.70 -3.04
CA VAL A 165 -6.18 -13.48 -3.84
C VAL A 165 -7.02 -14.75 -3.81
N THR A 166 -8.29 -14.61 -3.47
CA THR A 166 -9.33 -15.65 -3.64
C THR A 166 -10.41 -15.12 -4.55
N SER A 167 -10.52 -15.69 -5.73
CA SER A 167 -11.44 -15.27 -6.78
C SER A 167 -12.66 -16.17 -6.86
N ASN A 168 -13.79 -15.61 -7.29
CA ASN A 168 -15.04 -16.35 -7.47
C ASN A 168 -14.97 -17.37 -8.61
N SER A 169 -14.03 -17.19 -9.54
CA SER A 169 -13.77 -18.10 -10.65
C SER A 169 -12.26 -18.26 -10.90
N VAL A 170 -11.90 -19.14 -11.82
CA VAL A 170 -10.50 -19.35 -12.20
C VAL A 170 -10.02 -18.17 -13.04
N ASN A 171 -8.98 -17.48 -12.57
CA ASN A 171 -8.36 -16.41 -13.34
C ASN A 171 -7.53 -16.99 -14.49
N SER A 172 -7.65 -16.41 -15.68
CA SER A 172 -6.73 -16.66 -16.78
C SER A 172 -5.33 -16.11 -16.46
N LEU A 173 -5.28 -14.94 -15.84
CA LEU A 173 -4.07 -14.30 -15.31
C LEU A 173 -4.45 -13.32 -14.19
N VAL A 174 -3.70 -13.34 -13.09
CA VAL A 174 -3.63 -12.28 -12.08
C VAL A 174 -2.18 -11.85 -11.94
N ARG A 175 -1.90 -10.55 -11.84
CA ARG A 175 -0.55 -10.02 -11.60
C ARG A 175 -0.52 -9.13 -10.37
N CYS A 176 0.53 -9.25 -9.57
CA CYS A 176 0.70 -8.48 -8.35
C CYS A 176 2.16 -8.04 -8.19
N ALA A 177 2.37 -6.81 -7.72
CA ALA A 177 3.65 -6.36 -7.20
C ALA A 177 3.46 -5.57 -5.91
N TYR A 178 4.50 -5.55 -5.09
CA TYR A 178 4.57 -4.79 -3.85
C TYR A 178 5.52 -3.60 -3.99
N PHE A 179 5.18 -2.48 -3.35
CA PHE A 179 5.94 -1.23 -3.39
C PHE A 179 6.03 -0.68 -1.97
N PHE A 180 7.25 -0.51 -1.45
CA PHE A 180 7.49 0.22 -0.21
C PHE A 180 7.75 1.69 -0.51
N GLU A 181 6.74 2.34 -1.09
CA GLU A 181 6.79 3.71 -1.60
C GLU A 181 5.55 4.50 -1.16
N ASP A 182 5.68 5.82 -1.10
CA ASP A 182 4.57 6.73 -0.83
C ASP A 182 3.67 6.85 -2.07
N PRO A 183 2.36 6.52 -2.01
CA PRO A 183 1.43 6.68 -3.12
C PRO A 183 1.34 8.12 -3.65
N ASN A 184 1.65 9.14 -2.84
CA ASN A 184 1.66 10.54 -3.27
C ASN A 184 2.86 10.90 -4.16
N ALA A 185 3.92 10.11 -4.12
CA ALA A 185 5.14 10.34 -4.89
C ALA A 185 5.89 9.02 -5.19
N PRO A 186 5.26 8.06 -5.87
CA PRO A 186 5.89 6.77 -6.15
C PRO A 186 7.07 6.98 -7.10
N ILE A 187 8.14 6.23 -6.86
CA ILE A 187 9.38 6.27 -7.64
C ILE A 187 9.28 5.28 -8.80
N SER A 188 8.57 4.17 -8.61
CA SER A 188 8.47 3.08 -9.58
C SER A 188 7.33 3.26 -10.60
N LEU A 189 6.34 4.11 -10.31
CA LEU A 189 5.18 4.36 -11.16
C LEU A 189 5.21 5.77 -11.76
N SER A 190 4.54 5.97 -12.90
CA SER A 190 4.43 7.28 -13.55
C SER A 190 3.30 8.15 -13.02
N GLU A 191 2.36 7.54 -12.30
CA GLU A 191 1.17 8.18 -11.75
C GLU A 191 1.30 8.31 -10.23
N PHE A 192 0.64 9.30 -9.64
CA PHE A 192 0.56 9.51 -8.20
C PHE A 192 -0.89 9.42 -7.76
N PHE A 193 -1.09 9.03 -6.51
CA PHE A 193 -2.39 8.72 -5.93
C PHE A 193 -2.55 9.54 -4.66
N ASP A 194 -3.08 10.76 -4.82
CA ASP A 194 -3.22 11.74 -3.74
C ASP A 194 -4.06 11.15 -2.59
N THR A 195 -3.43 10.94 -1.44
CA THR A 195 -4.04 10.29 -0.28
C THR A 195 -5.09 11.14 0.41
N ASP A 196 -5.22 12.42 0.04
CA ASP A 196 -6.29 13.31 0.54
C ASP A 196 -7.58 13.19 -0.29
N ILE A 197 -7.55 12.56 -1.48
CA ILE A 197 -8.73 12.38 -2.33
C ILE A 197 -9.43 11.07 -1.95
N VAL A 198 -10.33 11.15 -0.98
CA VAL A 198 -11.04 10.01 -0.39
C VAL A 198 -12.54 10.06 -0.65
N ALA A 199 -13.19 8.89 -0.76
CA ALA A 199 -14.63 8.77 -0.95
C ALA A 199 -15.44 9.12 0.32
N THR A 200 -14.83 9.00 1.50
CA THR A 200 -15.42 9.35 2.80
C THR A 200 -14.39 10.07 3.68
N ASP A 201 -14.82 11.10 4.40
CA ASP A 201 -13.94 12.01 5.17
C ASP A 201 -13.18 11.33 6.32
N ASP A 202 -13.63 10.14 6.74
CA ASP A 202 -13.05 9.34 7.83
C ASP A 202 -11.97 8.36 7.35
N LEU A 203 -11.79 8.22 6.04
CA LEU A 203 -10.86 7.26 5.46
C LEU A 203 -9.41 7.77 5.59
N GLN A 204 -8.57 6.98 6.26
CA GLN A 204 -7.12 7.19 6.34
C GLN A 204 -6.41 6.25 5.37
N ILE A 205 -5.42 6.75 4.63
CA ILE A 205 -4.67 6.00 3.63
C ILE A 205 -3.20 5.89 4.06
N SER A 206 -2.59 4.71 3.88
CA SER A 206 -1.15 4.54 4.12
C SER A 206 -0.30 5.29 3.11
N ASN A 207 0.67 6.06 3.61
CA ASN A 207 1.70 6.72 2.82
C ASN A 207 3.03 5.93 2.79
N PHE A 208 3.02 4.66 3.22
CA PHE A 208 4.23 3.87 3.39
C PHE A 208 4.41 2.78 2.34
N GLU A 209 3.31 2.25 1.83
CA GLU A 209 3.35 1.10 0.93
C GLU A 209 2.07 0.99 0.12
N PHE A 210 2.13 0.24 -0.96
CA PHE A 210 0.97 -0.18 -1.74
C PHE A 210 1.28 -1.43 -2.56
N TRP A 211 0.22 -2.03 -3.11
CA TRP A 211 0.30 -3.13 -4.06
C TRP A 211 -0.40 -2.73 -5.34
N THR A 212 0.16 -3.14 -6.48
CA THR A 212 -0.60 -3.22 -7.72
C THR A 212 -1.22 -4.60 -7.81
N LEU A 213 -2.45 -4.68 -8.31
CA LEU A 213 -3.15 -5.95 -8.51
C LEU A 213 -4.04 -5.87 -9.74
N GLU A 214 -3.72 -6.66 -10.75
CA GLU A 214 -4.51 -6.80 -11.98
C GLU A 214 -5.19 -8.16 -11.99
N GLY A 215 -6.51 -8.18 -12.23
CA GLY A 215 -7.29 -9.42 -12.26
C GLY A 215 -8.71 -9.17 -12.77
N SER A 216 -9.17 -10.02 -13.68
CA SER A 216 -10.47 -9.88 -14.36
C SER A 216 -11.64 -10.52 -13.62
N GLU A 217 -11.38 -11.25 -12.53
CA GLU A 217 -12.42 -11.92 -11.76
C GLU A 217 -12.68 -11.21 -10.44
N PRO A 218 -13.97 -11.07 -10.03
CA PRO A 218 -14.31 -10.61 -8.69
C PRO A 218 -13.60 -11.45 -7.62
N SER A 219 -12.90 -10.77 -6.73
CA SER A 219 -11.95 -11.38 -5.79
C SER A 219 -11.99 -10.73 -4.43
N VAL A 220 -11.64 -11.51 -3.41
CA VAL A 220 -11.26 -11.05 -2.09
C VAL A 220 -9.73 -11.10 -1.99
N VAL A 221 -9.13 -10.08 -1.38
CA VAL A 221 -7.68 -10.05 -1.14
C VAL A 221 -7.37 -10.06 0.34
N THR A 222 -6.23 -10.61 0.71
CA THR A 222 -5.66 -10.50 2.06
C THR A 222 -4.28 -9.89 1.98
N LEU A 223 -4.11 -8.72 2.59
CA LEU A 223 -2.84 -8.02 2.73
C LEU A 223 -2.19 -8.35 4.07
N THR A 224 -0.87 -8.26 4.12
CA THR A 224 -0.08 -8.44 5.34
C THR A 224 0.66 -7.16 5.70
N TRP A 225 0.93 -6.95 6.99
CA TRP A 225 1.69 -5.79 7.48
C TRP A 225 2.67 -6.19 8.59
N ASP A 226 3.63 -5.30 8.87
CA ASP A 226 4.48 -5.38 10.06
C ASP A 226 4.68 -3.99 10.71
N SER A 227 5.66 -3.88 11.61
CA SER A 227 5.96 -2.65 12.35
C SER A 227 6.34 -1.47 11.45
N GLN A 228 6.93 -1.72 10.28
CA GLN A 228 7.29 -0.70 9.31
C GLN A 228 6.09 -0.23 8.46
N SER A 229 4.93 -0.88 8.57
CA SER A 229 3.67 -0.39 7.98
C SER A 229 3.03 0.73 8.79
N ASN A 230 3.47 0.96 10.04
CA ASN A 230 2.97 2.02 10.93
C ASN A 230 1.44 2.08 11.05
N ILE A 231 0.78 0.94 11.27
CA ILE A 231 -0.68 0.83 11.35
C ILE A 231 -1.30 1.74 12.41
N SER A 232 -0.56 2.06 13.48
CA SER A 232 -1.00 3.00 14.51
C SER A 232 -1.24 4.43 14.00
N LEU A 233 -0.80 4.77 12.79
CA LEU A 233 -1.11 6.04 12.13
C LEU A 233 -2.45 6.00 11.37
N LEU A 234 -2.96 4.80 11.08
CA LEU A 234 -4.19 4.58 10.32
C LEU A 234 -5.38 4.28 11.24
N ALA A 235 -5.12 3.63 12.38
CA ALA A 235 -6.16 3.14 13.27
C ALA A 235 -5.63 2.94 14.71
N GLU A 236 -6.49 3.20 15.70
CA GLU A 236 -6.19 2.95 17.12
C GLU A 236 -6.29 1.46 17.49
N SER A 237 -7.08 0.69 16.75
CA SER A 237 -7.28 -0.75 16.95
C SER A 237 -7.20 -1.49 15.61
N THR A 238 -6.89 -2.79 15.64
CA THR A 238 -6.87 -3.60 14.41
C THR A 238 -8.25 -3.76 13.78
N GLU A 239 -9.33 -3.58 14.55
CA GLU A 239 -10.71 -3.67 14.03
C GLU A 239 -11.01 -2.53 13.05
N ASN A 240 -10.33 -1.40 13.22
CA ASN A 240 -10.48 -0.19 12.42
C ASN A 240 -9.54 -0.16 11.19
N VAL A 241 -8.73 -1.19 10.99
CA VAL A 241 -7.89 -1.34 9.80
C VAL A 241 -8.72 -1.89 8.65
N MET A 242 -8.47 -1.44 7.43
CA MET A 242 -9.16 -1.94 6.24
C MET A 242 -8.26 -1.97 5.02
N VAL A 243 -8.73 -2.65 3.98
CA VAL A 243 -8.14 -2.53 2.65
C VAL A 243 -8.79 -1.32 1.97
N VAL A 244 -7.99 -0.50 1.29
CA VAL A 244 -8.44 0.64 0.49
C VAL A 244 -7.84 0.56 -0.90
N GLY A 245 -8.52 1.12 -1.90
CA GLY A 245 -8.06 1.11 -3.28
C GLY A 245 -8.30 2.43 -4.00
N TRP A 246 -7.37 2.82 -4.87
CA TRP A 246 -7.54 3.96 -5.77
C TRP A 246 -8.37 3.54 -6.98
N ASN A 247 -9.62 3.99 -7.03
CA ASN A 247 -10.57 3.61 -8.09
C ASN A 247 -10.27 4.39 -9.38
N ARG A 248 -10.16 3.67 -10.51
CA ARG A 248 -9.82 4.23 -11.83
C ARG A 248 -10.88 5.17 -12.39
N GLU A 249 -12.15 4.90 -12.10
CA GLU A 249 -13.28 5.66 -12.63
C GLU A 249 -13.51 6.94 -11.82
N SER A 250 -13.55 6.82 -10.49
CA SER A 250 -13.82 7.94 -9.60
C SER A 250 -12.57 8.78 -9.27
N ASN A 251 -11.37 8.28 -9.54
CA ASN A 251 -10.08 8.93 -9.22
C ASN A 251 -10.00 9.36 -7.76
N GLN A 252 -10.38 8.45 -6.86
CA GLN A 252 -10.34 8.64 -5.42
C GLN A 252 -10.10 7.31 -4.70
N TRP A 253 -9.66 7.38 -3.45
CA TRP A 253 -9.56 6.23 -2.57
C TRP A 253 -10.92 5.79 -2.04
N GLU A 254 -11.20 4.50 -2.14
CA GLU A 254 -12.43 3.88 -1.66
C GLU A 254 -12.11 2.76 -0.67
N SER A 255 -12.98 2.57 0.32
CA SER A 255 -12.90 1.43 1.21
C SER A 255 -13.23 0.15 0.45
N LEU A 256 -12.28 -0.79 0.46
CA LEU A 256 -12.49 -2.18 0.06
C LEU A 256 -12.86 -3.04 1.27
N GLY A 257 -12.98 -2.46 2.47
CA GLY A 257 -13.52 -3.07 3.67
C GLY A 257 -12.56 -3.95 4.46
N ASN A 258 -13.15 -4.56 5.50
CA ASN A 258 -12.52 -5.45 6.47
C ASN A 258 -13.48 -6.61 6.74
N THR A 259 -13.23 -7.78 6.15
CA THR A 259 -14.01 -9.01 6.41
C THR A 259 -13.31 -9.95 7.38
N GLY A 260 -12.05 -9.66 7.73
CA GLY A 260 -11.26 -10.48 8.62
C GLY A 260 -9.93 -9.81 8.92
N VAL A 261 -9.64 -9.65 10.21
CA VAL A 261 -8.37 -9.12 10.70
C VAL A 261 -7.72 -10.11 11.67
N ASN A 262 -6.41 -10.29 11.55
CA ASN A 262 -5.62 -11.12 12.46
C ASN A 262 -4.33 -10.38 12.85
N GLY A 263 -3.88 -10.59 14.09
CA GLY A 263 -2.63 -10.02 14.58
C GLY A 263 -2.84 -8.81 15.51
N ASN A 264 -1.94 -7.83 15.43
CA ASN A 264 -1.92 -6.61 16.22
C ASN A 264 -1.36 -5.44 15.38
N LEU A 265 -1.30 -4.22 15.92
CA LEU A 265 -0.83 -3.04 15.19
C LEU A 265 0.62 -3.14 14.65
N ASN A 266 1.45 -4.04 15.18
CA ASN A 266 2.84 -4.24 14.72
C ASN A 266 3.01 -5.40 13.75
N ASN A 267 2.05 -6.30 13.59
CA ASN A 267 2.07 -7.36 12.57
C ASN A 267 0.71 -8.02 12.45
N GLY A 268 0.32 -8.35 11.22
CA GLY A 268 -0.96 -9.00 10.99
C GLY A 268 -1.36 -9.09 9.53
N SER A 269 -2.64 -9.40 9.33
CA SER A 269 -3.26 -9.52 8.02
C SER A 269 -4.69 -9.00 8.01
N ILE A 270 -5.11 -8.39 6.91
CA ILE A 270 -6.44 -7.81 6.70
C ILE A 270 -7.03 -8.34 5.40
N THR A 271 -8.30 -8.76 5.44
CA THR A 271 -9.04 -9.29 4.28
C THR A 271 -10.10 -8.30 3.82
N SER A 272 -10.18 -8.05 2.51
CA SER A 272 -11.16 -7.13 1.91
C SER A 272 -12.56 -7.73 1.77
N ASN A 273 -13.53 -6.92 1.38
CA ASN A 273 -14.74 -7.34 0.68
C ASN A 273 -14.40 -7.84 -0.74
N THR A 274 -15.38 -8.42 -1.42
CA THR A 274 -15.25 -8.75 -2.84
C THR A 274 -15.26 -7.48 -3.70
N PHE A 275 -14.28 -7.34 -4.59
CA PHE A 275 -14.19 -6.28 -5.59
C PHE A 275 -13.58 -6.84 -6.88
N LEU A 276 -13.61 -6.08 -7.98
CA LEU A 276 -12.91 -6.43 -9.21
C LEU A 276 -11.53 -5.76 -9.20
N PRO A 277 -10.41 -6.51 -9.14
CA PRO A 277 -9.09 -5.89 -9.02
C PRO A 277 -8.76 -4.87 -10.10
N SER A 278 -9.12 -5.16 -11.34
CA SER A 278 -8.85 -4.25 -12.47
C SER A 278 -9.63 -2.94 -12.45
N ASP A 279 -10.57 -2.72 -11.53
CA ASP A 279 -11.23 -1.42 -11.34
C ASP A 279 -10.35 -0.43 -10.54
N TYR A 280 -9.26 -0.92 -9.94
CA TYR A 280 -8.36 -0.15 -9.09
C TYR A 280 -6.96 -0.07 -9.70
N GLU A 281 -6.26 1.06 -9.52
CA GLU A 281 -4.85 1.21 -9.94
C GLU A 281 -3.92 0.52 -8.93
N ILE A 282 -4.11 0.86 -7.66
CA ILE A 282 -3.37 0.33 -6.54
C ILE A 282 -4.32 0.07 -5.37
N ILE A 283 -3.90 -0.82 -4.49
CA ILE A 283 -4.54 -1.05 -3.19
C ILE A 283 -3.50 -0.90 -2.09
N THR A 284 -3.95 -0.49 -0.91
CA THR A 284 -3.09 -0.39 0.27
C THR A 284 -3.88 -0.64 1.55
N LEU A 285 -3.18 -0.54 2.67
CA LEU A 285 -3.72 -0.52 4.01
C LEU A 285 -4.30 0.88 4.26
N GLY A 286 -5.52 0.90 4.78
CA GLY A 286 -6.12 2.10 5.32
C GLY A 286 -6.64 1.83 6.71
N GLY A 287 -7.28 2.84 7.26
CA GLY A 287 -8.05 2.70 8.47
C GLY A 287 -9.15 3.73 8.51
N THR A 288 -10.00 3.58 9.50
CA THR A 288 -10.89 4.65 9.92
C THR A 288 -10.46 5.06 11.32
N ASP A 289 -10.33 6.35 11.55
CA ASP A 289 -10.37 6.83 12.92
C ASP A 289 -11.82 6.65 13.37
N GLU A 290 -12.06 5.93 14.46
CA GLU A 290 -13.41 5.74 15.05
C GLU A 290 -13.96 7.05 15.66
N LEU A 291 -13.57 8.21 15.12
CA LEU A 291 -14.12 9.53 15.46
C LEU A 291 -15.48 9.80 14.80
N LEU A 292 -16.15 8.74 14.33
CA LEU A 292 -17.59 8.71 14.09
C LEU A 292 -18.33 7.78 15.06
N GLU A 293 -17.73 7.37 16.18
CA GLU A 293 -18.55 7.14 17.38
C GLU A 293 -19.23 8.48 17.69
N PRO A 294 -20.58 8.53 17.78
CA PRO A 294 -21.26 9.77 18.07
C PRO A 294 -20.65 10.31 19.35
N PHE A 295 -20.22 11.59 19.34
CA PHE A 295 -19.90 12.34 20.55
C PHE A 295 -20.79 11.81 21.67
N SER A 296 -20.24 11.37 22.80
CA SER A 296 -21.07 10.85 23.89
C SER A 296 -22.04 11.96 24.31
N VAL A 297 -23.24 11.96 23.73
CA VAL A 297 -24.20 13.06 23.86
C VAL A 297 -24.83 12.88 25.22
N LEU A 298 -24.21 13.52 26.20
CA LEU A 298 -24.77 13.66 27.53
C LEU A 298 -25.80 14.79 27.47
N GLU A 299 -27.03 14.49 27.87
CA GLU A 299 -28.07 15.49 28.07
C GLU A 299 -27.71 16.31 29.30
N LEU A 300 -27.53 17.61 29.12
CA LEU A 300 -27.45 18.58 30.21
C LEU A 300 -28.86 19.02 30.61
N ASP A 301 -28.99 19.42 31.88
CA ASP A 301 -30.25 19.88 32.43
C ASP A 301 -30.84 21.07 31.66
N ASN A 302 -32.17 21.16 31.73
CA ASN A 302 -32.95 22.20 31.09
C ASN A 302 -32.79 23.52 31.84
N TYR A 303 -32.39 24.56 31.13
CA TYR A 303 -32.07 25.85 31.76
C TYR A 303 -33.14 26.91 31.48
N PHE A 304 -33.54 27.66 32.51
CA PHE A 304 -34.44 28.81 32.37
C PHE A 304 -33.62 30.08 32.51
N LEU A 305 -33.61 30.95 31.49
CA LEU A 305 -32.80 32.16 31.43
C LEU A 305 -33.70 33.42 31.44
N THR A 306 -33.46 34.31 32.40
CA THR A 306 -34.13 35.62 32.54
C THR A 306 -33.07 36.71 32.67
N PRO A 307 -32.50 37.20 31.55
CA PRO A 307 -31.40 38.16 31.58
C PRO A 307 -31.89 39.59 31.89
N ASN A 308 -32.38 39.82 33.12
CA ASN A 308 -32.94 41.09 33.60
C ASN A 308 -31.98 41.86 34.55
N GLY A 309 -30.85 41.26 34.92
CA GLY A 309 -29.85 41.85 35.78
C GLY A 309 -30.18 41.84 37.27
N ASP A 310 -31.12 40.98 37.71
CA ASP A 310 -31.46 40.81 39.14
C ASP A 310 -30.53 39.83 39.88
N GLY A 311 -29.60 39.19 39.17
CA GLY A 311 -28.64 38.22 39.69
C GLY A 311 -29.16 36.78 39.67
N VAL A 312 -30.39 36.53 39.23
CA VAL A 312 -31.04 35.21 39.18
C VAL A 312 -31.26 34.79 37.74
N ASN A 313 -30.65 33.66 37.34
CA ASN A 313 -30.80 33.11 35.98
C ASN A 313 -30.40 34.08 34.85
N ASP A 314 -29.49 35.02 35.12
CA ASP A 314 -29.00 35.99 34.15
C ASP A 314 -28.06 35.38 33.08
N PHE A 315 -27.42 34.26 33.43
CA PHE A 315 -26.43 33.57 32.61
C PHE A 315 -26.75 32.08 32.49
N LEU A 316 -26.38 31.47 31.37
CA LEU A 316 -26.32 30.01 31.26
C LEU A 316 -25.13 29.53 32.09
N LEU A 317 -25.40 28.74 33.12
CA LEU A 317 -24.38 28.17 33.98
C LEU A 317 -24.26 26.66 33.70
N ILE A 318 -23.08 26.24 33.26
CA ILE A 318 -22.73 24.83 33.11
C ILE A 318 -21.82 24.47 34.28
N GLU A 319 -22.27 23.50 35.09
CA GLU A 319 -21.51 23.01 36.25
C GLU A 319 -20.23 22.29 35.79
N GLY A 320 -19.10 22.57 36.45
CA GLY A 320 -17.81 21.95 36.13
C GLY A 320 -17.09 22.52 34.91
N ILE A 321 -17.61 23.57 34.26
CA ILE A 321 -17.00 24.19 33.07
C ILE A 321 -15.55 24.65 33.32
N GLU A 322 -15.24 25.04 34.55
CA GLU A 322 -13.90 25.44 34.99
C GLU A 322 -12.86 24.32 34.94
N THR A 323 -13.30 23.06 34.91
CA THR A 323 -12.42 21.88 34.79
C THR A 323 -12.09 21.54 33.34
N VAL A 324 -12.79 22.13 32.38
CA VAL A 324 -12.66 21.88 30.93
C VAL A 324 -12.34 23.19 30.17
N PRO A 325 -11.16 23.81 30.38
CA PRO A 325 -10.84 25.14 29.86
C PRO A 325 -10.76 25.21 28.32
N ASN A 326 -10.53 24.08 27.65
CA ASN A 326 -10.51 23.95 26.20
C ASN A 326 -11.86 23.45 25.67
N ASN A 327 -12.86 24.32 25.69
CA ASN A 327 -14.22 24.00 25.26
C ASN A 327 -14.78 25.00 24.23
N ILE A 328 -15.88 24.63 23.56
CA ILE A 328 -16.61 25.50 22.64
C ILE A 328 -18.11 25.39 22.93
N LEU A 329 -18.75 26.49 23.29
CA LEU A 329 -20.21 26.56 23.40
C LEU A 329 -20.82 27.14 22.12
N ASN A 330 -21.77 26.42 21.53
CA ASN A 330 -22.60 26.89 20.42
C ASN A 330 -24.08 26.89 20.82
N ILE A 331 -24.81 27.96 20.51
CA ILE A 331 -26.26 28.09 20.80
C ILE A 331 -27.02 28.39 19.52
N TYR A 332 -28.08 27.65 19.28
CA TYR A 332 -28.92 27.69 18.10
C TYR A 332 -30.36 28.07 18.47
N ASN A 333 -31.04 28.82 17.60
CA ASN A 333 -32.48 29.03 17.75
C ASN A 333 -33.27 27.78 17.31
N ARG A 334 -34.60 27.80 17.51
CA ARG A 334 -35.51 26.70 17.09
C ARG A 334 -35.49 26.34 15.59
N TYR A 335 -34.88 27.15 14.74
CA TYR A 335 -34.74 26.90 13.30
C TYR A 335 -33.34 26.37 12.94
N GLY A 336 -32.51 26.03 13.94
CA GLY A 336 -31.14 25.55 13.73
C GLY A 336 -30.14 26.66 13.37
N VAL A 337 -30.52 27.94 13.47
CA VAL A 337 -29.59 29.05 13.18
C VAL A 337 -28.72 29.32 14.39
N LEU A 338 -27.40 29.27 14.20
CA LEU A 338 -26.39 29.59 15.22
C LEU A 338 -26.47 31.07 15.61
N VAL A 339 -26.82 31.34 16.87
CA VAL A 339 -26.97 32.69 17.43
C VAL A 339 -25.83 33.09 18.37
N TYR A 340 -25.14 32.13 18.97
CA TYR A 340 -23.98 32.40 19.82
C TYR A 340 -22.93 31.32 19.66
N SER A 341 -21.65 31.70 19.66
CA SER A 341 -20.52 30.76 19.66
C SER A 341 -19.36 31.33 20.45
N LYS A 342 -18.77 30.57 21.37
CA LYS A 342 -17.69 31.03 22.23
C LYS A 342 -16.68 29.91 22.47
N LEU A 343 -15.41 30.21 22.17
CA LEU A 343 -14.26 29.40 22.58
C LEU A 343 -13.94 29.68 24.06
N ASN A 344 -13.51 28.64 24.77
CA ASN A 344 -13.19 28.63 26.19
C ASN A 344 -14.32 29.27 27.00
N TYR A 345 -15.53 28.75 26.82
CA TYR A 345 -16.70 29.23 27.53
C TYR A 345 -16.51 29.03 29.04
N ALA A 346 -16.89 30.04 29.81
CA ALA A 346 -16.75 30.14 31.24
C ALA A 346 -17.99 30.84 31.84
N ASN A 347 -19.18 30.37 31.45
CA ASN A 347 -20.47 30.81 32.00
C ASN A 347 -20.85 32.28 31.71
N GLU A 348 -20.47 32.82 30.54
CA GLU A 348 -20.67 34.25 30.23
C GLU A 348 -21.89 34.55 29.34
N PHE A 349 -22.66 33.54 28.92
CA PHE A 349 -23.78 33.76 28.00
C PHE A 349 -24.99 34.36 28.72
N ASN A 350 -25.35 35.59 28.34
CA ASN A 350 -26.42 36.38 28.97
C ASN A 350 -27.63 36.64 28.04
N GLY A 351 -27.93 35.69 27.13
CA GLY A 351 -29.05 35.83 26.21
C GLY A 351 -28.82 36.80 25.04
N ARG A 352 -27.57 37.23 24.79
CA ARG A 352 -27.23 38.08 23.64
C ARG A 352 -26.49 37.31 22.56
N SER A 353 -26.88 37.52 21.30
CA SER A 353 -26.18 37.00 20.13
C SER A 353 -24.80 37.66 19.99
N ASN A 354 -23.80 36.89 19.55
CA ASN A 354 -22.52 37.41 19.08
C ASN A 354 -22.29 37.18 17.58
N ARG A 355 -23.34 36.83 16.83
CA ARG A 355 -23.31 36.52 15.38
C ARG A 355 -23.94 37.62 14.55
N ASN A 356 -23.35 37.89 13.39
CA ASN A 356 -23.70 38.99 12.48
C ASN A 356 -25.07 38.84 11.78
N ALA A 357 -25.62 37.62 11.72
CA ALA A 357 -26.86 37.31 10.99
C ALA A 357 -28.15 37.60 11.78
N VAL A 358 -28.04 37.98 13.06
CA VAL A 358 -29.20 38.33 13.90
C VAL A 358 -29.35 39.86 13.87
N ILE A 359 -30.51 40.34 13.38
CA ILE A 359 -30.80 41.73 12.96
C ILE A 359 -30.62 42.80 14.07
N SER A 360 -30.29 42.43 15.31
CA SER A 360 -29.99 43.39 16.36
C SER A 360 -28.95 42.85 17.34
N ARG A 361 -27.67 43.18 17.13
CA ARG A 361 -26.55 42.84 18.03
C ARG A 361 -26.72 43.32 19.48
N ASN A 362 -27.65 44.24 19.74
CA ASN A 362 -27.81 44.92 21.03
C ASN A 362 -29.18 44.75 21.71
N SER A 363 -30.13 44.01 21.14
CA SER A 363 -31.50 43.91 21.67
C SER A 363 -31.81 42.65 22.48
N GLY A 364 -30.80 41.80 22.74
CA GLY A 364 -31.05 40.46 23.27
C GLY A 364 -31.70 39.52 22.23
N LEU A 365 -31.63 38.23 22.51
CA LEU A 365 -32.38 37.21 21.79
C LEU A 365 -33.84 37.24 22.25
N SER A 366 -34.77 37.02 21.33
CA SER A 366 -36.21 36.99 21.64
C SER A 366 -36.56 35.84 22.58
N ALA A 367 -37.65 36.01 23.35
CA ALA A 367 -38.19 34.91 24.14
C ALA A 367 -38.47 33.65 23.29
N GLY A 368 -38.06 32.49 23.80
CA GLY A 368 -38.23 31.22 23.13
C GLY A 368 -37.23 30.14 23.55
N VAL A 369 -37.37 28.97 22.92
CA VAL A 369 -36.49 27.82 23.12
C VAL A 369 -35.27 27.93 22.20
N TYR A 370 -34.11 27.68 22.80
CA TYR A 370 -32.81 27.61 22.16
C TYR A 370 -32.14 26.29 22.52
N PHE A 371 -31.33 25.77 21.62
CA PHE A 371 -30.55 24.55 21.82
C PHE A 371 -29.09 24.91 21.94
N TYR A 372 -28.36 24.26 22.84
CA TYR A 372 -26.94 24.49 22.97
C TYR A 372 -26.15 23.19 22.89
N VAL A 373 -24.95 23.29 22.35
CA VAL A 373 -23.97 22.22 22.23
C VAL A 373 -22.66 22.72 22.81
N LEU A 374 -22.22 22.11 23.89
CA LEU A 374 -20.88 22.30 24.46
C LEU A 374 -19.97 21.20 23.94
N THR A 375 -18.84 21.56 23.33
CA THR A 375 -17.80 20.63 22.90
C THR A 375 -16.60 20.78 23.82
N VAL A 376 -16.13 19.69 24.43
CA VAL A 376 -14.87 19.65 25.18
C VAL A 376 -13.80 19.09 24.26
N ASN A 377 -12.83 19.90 23.86
CA ASN A 377 -11.86 19.51 22.83
C ASN A 377 -10.85 18.48 23.37
N ASP A 378 -10.54 18.51 24.67
CA ASP A 378 -9.56 17.63 25.29
C ASP A 378 -10.05 16.18 25.39
N THR A 379 -11.33 15.99 25.75
CA THR A 379 -11.98 14.67 25.87
C THR A 379 -12.79 14.30 24.63
N ARG A 380 -12.98 15.24 23.70
CA ARG A 380 -13.83 15.12 22.51
C ARG A 380 -15.31 14.82 22.84
N GLU A 381 -15.77 15.14 24.05
CA GLU A 381 -17.17 14.97 24.46
C GLU A 381 -18.03 16.13 23.96
N LYS A 382 -19.30 15.85 23.60
CA LYS A 382 -20.31 16.91 23.42
C LYS A 382 -21.47 16.73 24.35
N PHE A 383 -21.87 17.83 24.94
CA PHE A 383 -23.03 17.92 25.79
C PHE A 383 -24.08 18.75 25.07
N GLN A 384 -25.32 18.28 25.05
CA GLN A 384 -26.44 19.02 24.48
C GLN A 384 -27.48 19.31 25.52
N GLY A 385 -28.13 20.45 25.39
CA GLY A 385 -29.29 20.79 26.19
C GLY A 385 -30.12 21.84 25.49
N TYR A 386 -31.21 22.23 26.14
CA TYR A 386 -31.97 23.38 25.70
C TYR A 386 -32.14 24.37 26.85
N LEU A 387 -32.34 25.62 26.46
CA LEU A 387 -32.66 26.70 27.38
C LEU A 387 -33.88 27.46 26.87
N TYR A 388 -34.71 27.91 27.80
CA TYR A 388 -35.79 28.83 27.51
C TYR A 388 -35.38 30.24 27.93
N ILE A 389 -35.34 31.17 26.97
CA ILE A 389 -35.18 32.59 27.24
C ILE A 389 -36.58 33.18 27.44
N SER A 390 -36.80 33.82 28.58
CA SER A 390 -38.00 34.63 28.81
C SER A 390 -37.67 36.11 28.69
N ASP A 391 -38.57 36.87 28.08
CA ASP A 391 -38.60 38.31 28.30
C ASP A 391 -39.13 38.53 29.73
N SER A 392 -38.42 39.29 30.54
CA SER A 392 -38.98 39.78 31.81
C SER A 392 -40.15 40.71 31.50
N GLN A 393 -41.33 40.44 32.10
CA GLN A 393 -42.36 41.48 32.25
C GLN A 393 -41.94 42.52 33.27
#